data_AF-A0A963MD18-F1
#
_entry.id   AF-A0A963MD18-F1
#
_cell.length_a   1.000
_cell.length_b   1.000
_cell.length_c   1.000
_cell.angle_alpha   90.00
_cell.angle_beta   90.00
_cell.angle_gamma   90.00
#
_symmetry.space_group_name_H-M   'P 1'
#
loop_
_entity.id
_entity.type
_entity.pdbx_description
1 polymer ?
#
loop_
_entity_poly.entity_id
_entity_poly.type
_entity_poly.pdbx_seq_one_letter_code
_entity_poly.pdbx_strand_id
1 'polypeptide(L)'
;MPAPSPPASATTPPWRSPLFWLLAWALASTASRVLLSQALMWDQAEQTVWSQQLAWGYGPQPPLYTWLQWAVNGVLGPTVLSLAVVKKTLMVLTFVFMFLAARQLMPAPAAWLAALGMWWLPGMG
;
A
#
# COMPACT_ATOMS: atom_id res chain seq x y z
N MET A 1 -44.59 9.62 29.09
CA MET A 1 -43.81 10.36 28.07
C MET A 1 -42.88 9.38 27.38
N PRO A 2 -43.00 9.12 26.07
CA PRO A 2 -42.01 8.32 25.35
C PRO A 2 -40.68 9.09 25.28
N ALA A 3 -39.57 8.39 25.50
CA ALA A 3 -38.23 8.98 25.46
C ALA A 3 -37.89 9.48 24.03
N PRO A 4 -37.10 10.56 23.87
CA PRO A 4 -36.66 11.01 22.56
C PRO A 4 -35.79 9.96 21.89
N SER A 5 -36.06 9.68 20.61
CA SER A 5 -35.29 8.76 19.79
C SER A 5 -33.81 9.20 19.72
N PRO A 6 -32.84 8.27 19.80
CA PRO A 6 -31.44 8.63 19.68
C PRO A 6 -31.15 9.24 18.29
N PRO A 7 -30.26 10.24 18.19
CA PRO A 7 -29.91 10.84 16.91
C PRO A 7 -29.28 9.80 16.00
N ALA A 8 -29.72 9.75 14.74
CA ALA A 8 -29.12 8.90 13.72
C ALA A 8 -27.63 9.25 13.57
N SER A 9 -26.76 8.26 13.72
CA SER A 9 -25.32 8.41 13.52
C SER A 9 -25.05 8.81 12.07
N ALA A 10 -24.72 10.08 11.84
CA ALA A 10 -24.36 10.57 10.52
C ALA A 10 -23.05 9.91 10.06
N THR A 11 -23.11 9.02 9.07
CA THR A 11 -21.93 8.46 8.41
C THR A 11 -21.21 9.55 7.64
N THR A 12 -19.94 9.80 7.97
CA THR A 12 -19.08 10.66 7.16
C THR A 12 -18.84 10.01 5.79
N PRO A 13 -19.00 10.73 4.68
CA PRO A 13 -18.77 10.17 3.36
C PRO A 13 -17.30 9.78 3.17
N PRO A 14 -17.01 8.69 2.42
CA PRO A 14 -15.67 8.10 2.36
C PRO A 14 -14.62 9.02 1.73
N TRP A 15 -15.00 9.85 0.74
CA TRP A 15 -14.10 10.79 0.06
C TRP A 15 -13.56 11.92 0.94
N ARG A 16 -14.12 12.09 2.16
CA ARG A 16 -13.56 13.01 3.17
C ARG A 16 -12.38 12.40 3.94
N SER A 17 -12.13 11.09 3.82
CA SER A 17 -11.02 10.43 4.47
C SER A 17 -9.76 10.49 3.61
N PRO A 18 -8.59 10.91 4.14
CA PRO A 18 -7.32 10.84 3.40
C PRO A 18 -6.97 9.41 2.95
N LEU A 19 -7.40 8.40 3.70
CA LEU A 19 -7.23 6.99 3.34
C LEU A 19 -7.88 6.66 1.98
N PHE A 20 -9.05 7.24 1.69
CA PHE A 20 -9.73 7.02 0.42
C PHE A 20 -8.86 7.47 -0.76
N TRP A 21 -8.26 8.66 -0.65
CA TRP A 21 -7.39 9.21 -1.69
C TRP A 21 -6.08 8.44 -1.83
N LEU A 22 -5.51 7.98 -0.71
CA LEU A 22 -4.32 7.12 -0.73
C LEU A 22 -4.59 5.80 -1.47
N LEU A 23 -5.73 5.16 -1.20
CA LEU A 23 -6.14 3.94 -1.89
C LEU A 23 -6.45 4.19 -3.37
N ALA A 24 -7.17 5.26 -3.68
CA ALA A 24 -7.47 5.65 -5.05
C ALA A 24 -6.19 5.90 -5.86
N TRP A 25 -5.21 6.60 -5.28
CA TRP A 25 -3.91 6.81 -5.90
C TRP A 25 -3.13 5.50 -6.10
N ALA A 26 -3.11 4.61 -5.11
CA ALA A 26 -2.41 3.33 -5.20
C ALA A 26 -2.99 2.48 -6.34
N LEU A 27 -4.32 2.45 -6.47
CA LEU A 27 -5.03 1.77 -7.55
C LEU A 27 -4.74 2.43 -8.91
N ALA A 28 -4.87 3.75 -9.02
CA ALA A 28 -4.60 4.48 -10.25
C ALA A 28 -3.15 4.28 -10.73
N SER A 29 -2.20 4.31 -9.80
CA SER A 29 -0.77 4.06 -10.08
C SER A 29 -0.50 2.62 -10.51
N THR A 30 -1.20 1.65 -9.93
CA THR A 30 -1.09 0.24 -10.32
C THR A 30 -1.67 0.04 -11.73
N ALA A 31 -2.85 0.60 -11.99
CA ALA A 31 -3.49 0.54 -13.29
C ALA A 31 -2.64 1.22 -14.37
N SER A 32 -2.13 2.43 -14.11
CA SER A 32 -1.27 3.13 -15.08
C SER A 32 0.00 2.34 -15.38
N ARG A 33 0.64 1.75 -14.36
CA ARG A 33 1.81 0.88 -14.54
C ARG A 33 1.48 -0.29 -15.46
N VAL A 34 0.40 -1.01 -15.21
CA VAL A 34 0.02 -2.21 -15.97
C VAL A 34 -0.42 -1.87 -17.39
N LEU A 35 -1.12 -0.76 -17.59
CA LEU A 35 -1.67 -0.37 -18.90
C LEU A 35 -0.63 0.30 -19.82
N LEU A 36 0.30 1.07 -19.25
CA LEU A 36 1.24 1.87 -20.05
C LEU A 36 2.53 1.13 -20.37
N SER A 37 3.04 0.28 -19.48
CA SER A 37 4.30 -0.43 -19.73
C SER A 37 4.44 -1.71 -18.93
N GLN A 38 4.59 -2.82 -19.65
CA GLN A 38 4.96 -4.10 -19.05
C GLN A 38 6.48 -4.28 -18.90
N ALA A 39 7.27 -3.25 -19.21
CA ALA A 39 8.72 -3.32 -19.10
C ALA A 39 9.16 -3.41 -17.63
N LEU A 40 9.88 -4.49 -17.32
CA LEU A 40 10.52 -4.69 -16.04
C LEU A 40 11.82 -3.88 -16.01
N MET A 41 11.99 -3.10 -14.94
CA MET A 41 13.32 -2.58 -14.60
C MET A 41 14.20 -3.75 -14.11
N TRP A 42 15.50 -3.55 -14.10
CA TRP A 42 16.47 -4.59 -13.75
C TRP A 42 16.16 -5.29 -12.42
N ASP A 43 15.90 -4.49 -11.38
CA ASP A 43 15.52 -4.96 -10.04
C ASP A 43 14.22 -5.76 -10.04
N GLN A 44 13.23 -5.32 -10.81
CA GLN A 44 11.93 -5.99 -10.94
C GLN A 44 12.05 -7.31 -11.70
N ALA A 45 12.92 -7.39 -12.71
CA ALA A 45 13.19 -8.62 -13.43
C ALA A 45 13.87 -9.64 -12.50
N GLU A 46 14.88 -9.21 -11.75
CA GLU A 46 15.56 -10.04 -10.75
C GLU A 46 14.57 -10.55 -9.70
N GLN A 47 13.72 -9.67 -9.17
CA GLN A 47 12.69 -10.05 -8.22
C GLN A 47 11.69 -11.06 -8.80
N THR A 48 11.32 -10.90 -10.08
CA THR A 48 10.40 -11.82 -10.77
C THR A 48 11.01 -13.22 -10.88
N VAL A 49 12.31 -13.32 -11.11
CA VAL A 49 13.03 -14.60 -11.14
C VAL A 49 13.14 -15.21 -9.74
N TRP A 50 13.53 -14.42 -8.74
CA TRP A 50 13.68 -14.88 -7.36
C TRP A 50 12.38 -15.37 -6.73
N SER A 51 11.29 -14.65 -6.97
CA SER A 51 9.97 -14.98 -6.41
C SER A 51 9.27 -16.17 -7.07
N GLN A 52 9.94 -16.93 -7.93
CA GLN A 52 9.43 -18.21 -8.46
C GLN A 52 9.57 -19.36 -7.47
N GLN A 53 10.53 -19.27 -6.56
CA GLN A 53 10.78 -20.29 -5.54
C GLN A 53 10.85 -19.66 -4.17
N LEU A 54 10.38 -20.39 -3.15
CA LEU A 54 10.50 -19.98 -1.76
C LEU A 54 11.85 -20.48 -1.21
N ALA A 55 12.75 -19.55 -0.90
CA ALA A 55 14.09 -19.82 -0.40
C ALA A 55 14.43 -18.88 0.76
N TRP A 56 15.42 -19.27 1.57
CA TRP A 56 15.85 -18.48 2.72
C TRP A 56 16.84 -17.35 2.37
N GLY A 57 17.28 -17.27 1.10
CA GLY A 57 18.20 -16.22 0.64
C GLY A 57 18.07 -15.93 -0.85
N TYR A 58 18.17 -14.64 -1.20
CA TYR A 58 18.09 -14.12 -2.57
C TYR A 58 19.20 -13.07 -2.78
N GLY A 59 20.44 -13.54 -2.85
CA GLY A 59 21.61 -12.67 -2.89
C GLY A 59 21.77 -11.86 -1.58
N PRO A 60 22.01 -10.55 -1.65
CA PRO A 60 22.21 -9.72 -0.46
C PRO A 60 20.90 -9.33 0.25
N GLN A 61 19.73 -9.67 -0.30
CA GLN A 61 18.44 -9.18 0.19
C GLN A 61 17.80 -10.14 1.22
N PRO A 62 17.14 -9.60 2.27
CA PRO A 62 16.37 -10.40 3.20
C PRO A 62 15.15 -11.04 2.52
N PRO A 63 14.72 -12.24 2.95
CA PRO A 63 13.79 -13.05 2.17
C PRO A 63 12.32 -12.62 2.28
N LEU A 64 11.96 -11.81 3.28
CA LEU A 64 10.57 -11.46 3.58
C LEU A 64 9.83 -10.85 2.38
N TYR A 65 10.46 -9.89 1.70
CA TYR A 65 9.85 -9.24 0.54
C TYR A 65 9.59 -10.26 -0.58
N THR A 66 10.55 -11.16 -0.82
CA THR A 66 10.43 -12.19 -1.86
C THR A 66 9.40 -13.25 -1.52
N TRP A 67 9.21 -13.60 -0.25
CA TRP A 67 8.13 -14.50 0.17
C TRP A 67 6.75 -13.88 -0.04
N LEU A 68 6.59 -12.58 0.26
CA LEU A 68 5.36 -11.86 -0.06
C LEU A 68 5.11 -11.85 -1.56
N GLN A 69 6.14 -11.58 -2.35
CA GLN A 69 6.04 -11.61 -3.81
C GLN A 69 5.69 -13.00 -4.34
N TRP A 70 6.31 -14.04 -3.80
CA TRP A 70 6.02 -15.44 -4.14
C TRP A 70 4.55 -15.79 -3.86
N ALA A 71 4.02 -15.37 -2.71
CA ALA A 71 2.62 -15.63 -2.36
C ALA A 71 1.65 -14.94 -3.34
N VAL A 72 1.90 -13.68 -3.71
CA VAL A 72 1.05 -12.95 -4.67
C VAL A 72 1.20 -13.53 -6.08
N ASN A 73 2.41 -13.93 -6.48
CA ASN A 73 2.63 -14.64 -7.75
C ASN A 73 1.85 -15.96 -7.83
N GLY A 74 1.63 -16.64 -6.70
CA GLY A 74 0.81 -17.86 -6.66
C GLY A 74 -0.66 -17.63 -7.07
N VAL A 75 -1.16 -16.41 -6.95
CA VAL A 75 -2.54 -16.02 -7.30
C VAL A 75 -2.61 -15.30 -8.64
N LEU A 76 -1.69 -14.35 -8.89
CA LEU A 76 -1.73 -13.45 -10.05
C LEU A 76 -0.72 -13.81 -11.15
N GLY A 77 0.12 -14.82 -10.92
CA GLY A 77 1.27 -15.14 -11.76
C GLY A 77 2.44 -14.14 -11.60
N PRO A 78 3.63 -14.47 -12.13
CA PRO A 78 4.81 -13.60 -12.10
C PRO A 78 4.67 -12.45 -13.12
N THR A 79 3.83 -11.47 -12.81
CA THR A 79 3.44 -10.37 -13.70
C THR A 79 3.81 -9.00 -13.12
N VAL A 80 3.82 -7.97 -13.98
CA VAL A 80 3.98 -6.57 -13.53
C VAL A 80 2.86 -6.16 -12.57
N LEU A 81 1.65 -6.70 -12.74
CA LEU A 81 0.54 -6.50 -11.80
C LEU A 81 0.90 -7.05 -10.42
N SER A 82 1.42 -8.28 -10.35
CA SER A 82 1.82 -8.92 -9.09
C SER A 82 2.87 -8.08 -8.34
N LEU A 83 3.91 -7.60 -9.05
CA LEU A 83 4.92 -6.71 -8.48
C LEU A 83 4.32 -5.39 -7.97
N ALA A 84 3.43 -4.78 -8.77
CA ALA A 84 2.82 -3.51 -8.43
C ALA A 84 1.89 -3.63 -7.21
N VAL A 85 1.13 -4.72 -7.10
CA VAL A 85 0.24 -4.99 -5.96
C VAL A 85 1.04 -5.07 -4.66
N VAL A 86 2.11 -5.87 -4.61
CA VAL A 86 2.93 -5.99 -3.39
C VAL A 86 3.52 -4.64 -3.01
N LYS A 87 4.15 -3.95 -3.96
CA LYS A 87 4.76 -2.64 -3.72
C LYS A 87 3.74 -1.61 -3.21
N LYS A 88 2.59 -1.48 -3.87
CA LYS A 88 1.59 -0.47 -3.52
C LYS A 88 0.85 -0.82 -2.23
N THR A 89 0.62 -2.10 -1.93
CA THR A 89 0.07 -2.52 -0.63
C THR A 89 1.01 -2.20 0.53
N LEU A 90 2.30 -2.55 0.43
CA LEU A 90 3.28 -2.25 1.48
C LEU A 90 3.42 -0.74 1.71
N MET A 91 3.35 0.05 0.64
CA MET A 91 3.35 1.50 0.72
C MET A 91 2.13 2.04 1.45
N VAL A 92 0.91 1.62 1.09
CA VAL A 92 -0.31 2.00 1.80
C VAL A 92 -0.24 1.62 3.28
N LEU A 93 0.23 0.41 3.59
CA LEU A 93 0.42 -0.04 4.98
C LEU A 93 1.40 0.84 5.74
N THR A 94 2.46 1.32 5.08
CA THR A 94 3.43 2.25 5.69
C THR A 94 2.76 3.56 6.10
N PHE A 95 1.94 4.16 5.21
CA PHE A 95 1.16 5.35 5.55
C PHE A 95 0.14 5.09 6.66
N VAL A 96 -0.54 3.95 6.63
CA VAL A 96 -1.52 3.57 7.67
C VAL A 96 -0.82 3.38 9.02
N PHE A 97 0.30 2.69 9.08
CA PHE A 97 1.03 2.48 10.32
C PHE A 97 1.66 3.77 10.84
N MET A 98 2.17 4.64 9.97
CA MET A 98 2.62 5.98 10.37
C MET A 98 1.46 6.80 10.96
N PHE A 99 0.29 6.77 10.33
CA PHE A 99 -0.91 7.41 10.86
C PHE A 99 -1.28 6.84 12.24
N LEU A 100 -1.32 5.51 12.40
CA LEU A 100 -1.64 4.86 13.66
C LEU A 100 -0.62 5.17 14.76
N ALA A 101 0.67 5.25 14.42
CA ALA A 101 1.72 5.67 15.34
C ALA A 101 1.53 7.14 15.75
N ALA A 102 1.32 8.05 14.79
CA ALA A 102 1.11 9.47 15.05
C ALA A 102 -0.19 9.72 15.87
N ARG A 103 -1.24 8.91 15.67
CA ARG A 103 -2.49 9.00 16.45
C ARG A 103 -2.29 8.80 17.95
N GLN A 104 -1.21 8.16 18.38
CA GLN A 104 -0.86 8.02 19.80
C GLN A 104 -0.37 9.34 20.41
N LEU A 105 0.05 10.30 19.59
CA LEU A 105 0.68 11.56 20.03
C LEU A 105 -0.13 12.81 19.65
N MET A 106 -0.95 12.75 18.59
CA MET A 106 -1.64 13.93 18.06
C MET A 106 -3.06 13.65 17.52
N PRO A 107 -3.91 14.70 17.38
CA PRO A 107 -5.24 14.59 16.79
C PRO A 107 -5.22 14.04 15.36
N ALA A 108 -6.32 13.45 14.92
CA ALA A 108 -6.41 12.76 13.63
C ALA A 108 -5.99 13.61 12.41
N PRO A 109 -6.35 14.90 12.30
CA PRO A 109 -5.88 15.73 11.18
C PRO A 109 -4.35 15.87 11.15
N ALA A 110 -3.72 16.12 12.29
CA ALA A 110 -2.26 16.24 12.39
C ALA A 110 -1.56 14.91 12.12
N ALA A 111 -2.12 13.79 12.60
CA ALA A 111 -1.58 12.46 12.34
C ALA A 111 -1.59 12.12 10.85
N TRP A 112 -2.62 12.53 10.11
CA TRP A 112 -2.67 12.39 8.66
C TRP A 112 -1.62 13.25 7.95
N LEU A 113 -1.37 14.48 8.42
CA LEU A 113 -0.29 15.31 7.89
C LEU A 113 1.09 14.65 8.11
N ALA A 114 1.32 14.06 9.28
CA ALA A 114 2.55 13.31 9.56
C ALA A 114 2.73 12.11 8.61
N ALA A 115 1.67 11.33 8.39
CA ALA A 115 1.70 10.21 7.44
C ALA A 115 1.94 10.69 6.01
N LEU A 116 1.20 11.69 5.54
CA LEU A 116 1.37 12.26 4.19
C LEU A 116 2.74 12.91 4.00
N GLY A 117 3.38 13.37 5.07
CA GLY A 117 4.76 13.87 5.04
C GLY A 117 5.77 12.87 4.47
N MET A 118 5.50 11.56 4.58
CA MET A 118 6.35 10.51 4.01
C MET A 118 6.44 10.59 2.48
N TRP A 119 5.49 11.23 1.81
CA TRP A 119 5.51 11.42 0.36
C TRP A 119 6.71 12.25 -0.12
N TRP A 120 7.22 13.15 0.74
CA TRP A 120 8.41 13.93 0.42
C TRP A 120 9.71 13.14 0.53
N LEU A 121 9.68 11.90 1.05
CA LEU A 121 10.85 11.04 1.06
C LEU A 121 11.17 10.59 -0.38
N PRO A 122 12.46 10.64 -0.80
CA PRO A 122 12.86 10.13 -2.11
C PRO A 122 12.39 8.70 -2.32
N GLY A 123 11.78 8.42 -3.47
CA GLY A 123 11.29 7.07 -3.83
C GLY A 123 9.90 6.70 -3.30
N MET A 124 9.25 7.58 -2.52
CA MET A 124 7.86 7.43 -2.07
C MET A 124 6.84 8.21 -2.93
N GLY A 125 7.27 8.80 -4.05
CA GLY A 125 6.40 9.41 -5.06
C GLY A 125 6.07 8.49 -6.22
#